data_AF-A0AAD9W5J1-F1
#
_entry.id   AF-A0AAD9W5J1-F1
#
_cell.length_a   1.000
_cell.length_b   1.000
_cell.length_c   1.000
_cell.angle_alpha   90.00
_cell.angle_beta   90.00
_cell.angle_gamma   90.00
#
_symmetry.space_group_name_H-M   'P 1'
#
loop_
_entity.id
_entity.type
_entity.pdbx_description
1 polymer ?
#
loop_
_entity_poly.entity_id
_entity_poly.type
_entity_poly.pdbx_seq_one_letter_code
_entity_poly.pdbx_strand_id
1 'polypeptide(L)' 'MAGQTTLYKQVTPDVLFRSNYAMLGAVFAGAFGFQMAYDVTTTRMWDNMNRGRQWKDVKQKYLEGAEEEE' A
#
# COMPACT_ATOMS: atom_id res chain seq x y z
N MET A 1 49.90 24.51 18.66
CA MET A 1 49.05 23.45 19.26
C MET A 1 48.21 22.87 18.13
N ALA A 2 48.69 21.76 17.59
CA ALA A 2 48.06 21.06 16.48
C ALA A 2 47.11 20.00 17.05
N GLY A 3 45.97 19.83 16.40
CA GLY A 3 45.24 18.57 16.41
C GLY A 3 43.89 18.57 17.12
N GLN A 4 42.88 18.19 16.33
CA GLN A 4 41.81 17.26 16.74
C GLN A 4 40.65 17.85 17.58
N THR A 5 39.72 18.58 16.96
CA THR A 5 38.31 18.63 17.44
C THR A 5 37.29 18.66 16.31
N THR A 6 37.50 17.90 15.23
CA THR A 6 36.43 17.62 14.24
C THR A 6 36.18 16.11 14.11
N LEU A 7 36.21 15.40 15.24
CA LEU A 7 36.20 13.95 15.33
C LEU A 7 34.85 13.35 15.80
N TYR A 8 33.74 13.93 15.36
CA TYR A 8 32.46 13.22 15.37
C TYR A 8 31.58 13.79 14.26
N LYS A 9 31.63 13.17 13.07
CA LYS A 9 30.60 13.41 12.07
C LYS A 9 29.30 12.93 12.70
N GLN A 10 28.49 13.89 13.16
CA GLN A 10 27.19 13.64 13.75
C GLN A 10 26.44 12.61 12.92
N VAL A 11 26.05 11.52 13.58
CA VAL A 11 25.14 10.50 13.05
C VAL A 11 24.00 11.24 12.36
N THR A 12 23.82 10.97 11.07
CA THR A 12 22.78 11.57 10.22
C THR A 12 21.45 11.54 10.96
N PRO A 13 20.80 12.69 11.21
CA PRO A 13 19.51 12.67 11.86
C PRO A 13 18.48 12.01 10.94
N ASP A 14 17.64 11.14 11.50
CA ASP A 14 16.45 10.63 10.82
C ASP A 14 15.60 11.82 10.34
N VAL A 15 15.70 12.11 9.05
CA VAL A 15 15.06 13.29 8.42
C VAL A 15 13.54 13.25 8.57
N LEU A 16 12.98 12.03 8.69
CA LEU A 16 11.55 11.80 8.84
C LEU A 16 11.06 11.90 10.29
N PHE A 17 11.91 11.62 11.28
CA PHE A 17 11.48 11.47 12.68
C PHE A 17 11.98 12.58 13.63
N ARG A 18 12.94 13.41 13.20
CA ARG A 18 13.51 14.48 14.05
C ARG A 18 12.62 15.73 14.17
N SER A 19 11.66 15.92 13.26
CA SER A 19 10.81 17.10 13.23
C SER A 19 9.33 16.71 13.21
N ASN A 20 8.54 17.31 14.10
CA ASN A 20 7.10 17.04 14.21
C ASN A 20 6.36 17.27 12.89
N TYR A 21 6.68 18.36 12.16
CA TYR A 21 6.00 18.62 10.89
C TYR A 21 6.42 17.63 9.80
N ALA A 22 7.70 17.21 9.77
CA ALA A 22 8.21 16.24 8.81
C ALA A 22 7.61 14.85 9.07
N MET A 23 7.48 14.47 10.34
CA MET A 23 6.81 13.25 10.78
C MET A 23 5.34 13.24 10.36
N LEU A 24 4.60 14.33 10.58
CA LEU A 24 3.20 14.44 10.14
C LEU A 24 3.07 14.28 8.62
N GLY A 25 3.94 14.95 7.85
CA GLY A 25 3.99 14.80 6.40
C GLY A 25 4.29 13.37 5.95
N ALA A 26 5.24 12.70 6.61
CA ALA A 26 5.60 11.31 6.34
C ALA A 26 4.45 10.34 6.66
N VAL A 27 3.73 10.56 7.77
CA VAL A 27 2.56 9.75 8.14
C VAL A 27 1.45 9.91 7.11
N PHE A 28 1.13 11.14 6.68
CA PHE A 28 0.09 11.33 5.66
C PHE A 28 0.48 10.75 4.31
N ALA A 29 1.71 11.01 3.83
CA ALA A 29 2.19 10.43 2.59
C ALA A 29 2.20 8.89 2.65
N GLY A 30 2.66 8.33 3.76
CA GLY A 30 2.63 6.89 4.03
C GLY A 30 1.20 6.33 4.06
N ALA A 31 0.25 7.03 4.70
CA ALA A 31 -1.14 6.60 4.77
C ALA A 31 -1.79 6.55 3.37
N PHE A 32 -1.63 7.59 2.54
CA PHE A 32 -2.19 7.60 1.19
C PHE A 32 -1.54 6.55 0.28
N GLY A 33 -0.21 6.41 0.35
CA GLY A 33 0.50 5.38 -0.40
C GLY A 33 0.11 3.97 0.03
N PHE A 34 0.01 3.74 1.34
CA PHE A 34 -0.39 2.46 1.92
C PHE A 34 -1.84 2.12 1.59
N GLN A 35 -2.78 3.06 1.69
CA GLN A 35 -4.19 2.83 1.35
C GLN A 35 -4.33 2.28 -0.07
N MET A 36 -3.74 2.95 -1.07
CA MET A 36 -3.80 2.48 -2.47
C MET A 36 -3.20 1.08 -2.66
N ALA A 37 -2.04 0.83 -2.06
CA ALA A 37 -1.38 -0.48 -2.17
C ALA A 37 -2.17 -1.58 -1.45
N TYR A 38 -2.71 -1.27 -0.27
CA TYR A 38 -3.44 -2.19 0.58
C TYR A 38 -4.76 -2.60 -0.06
N ASP A 39 -5.53 -1.66 -0.59
CA ASP A 39 -6.80 -1.94 -1.26
C ASP A 39 -6.59 -2.92 -2.43
N VAL A 40 -5.67 -2.59 -3.35
CA VAL A 40 -5.40 -3.42 -4.53
C VAL A 40 -4.88 -4.81 -4.13
N THR A 41 -3.96 -4.87 -3.16
CA THR A 41 -3.36 -6.14 -2.74
C THR A 41 -4.38 -7.04 -2.05
N THR A 42 -5.17 -6.47 -1.14
CA THR A 42 -6.16 -7.23 -0.37
C THR A 42 -7.30 -7.70 -1.26
N THR A 43 -7.78 -6.88 -2.19
CA THR A 43 -8.76 -7.31 -3.20
C THR A 43 -8.22 -8.46 -4.03
N ARG A 44 -6.99 -8.37 -4.56
CA ARG A 44 -6.41 -9.47 -5.34
C ARG A 44 -6.25 -10.75 -4.53
N MET A 45 -5.82 -10.63 -3.29
CA MET A 45 -5.66 -11.76 -2.39
C MET A 45 -7.02 -12.44 -2.13
N TRP A 46 -8.06 -11.66 -1.84
CA TRP A 46 -9.43 -12.13 -1.66
C TRP A 46 -9.98 -12.80 -2.93
N ASP A 47 -9.76 -12.16 -4.08
CA ASP A 47 -10.22 -12.63 -5.38
C ASP A 47 -9.61 -13.99 -5.74
N ASN A 48 -8.31 -14.16 -5.45
CA ASN A 48 -7.62 -15.42 -5.70
C ASN A 48 -8.13 -16.53 -4.76
N MET A 49 -8.35 -16.22 -3.48
CA MET A 49 -8.86 -17.18 -2.51
C MET A 49 -10.31 -17.60 -2.78
N ASN A 50 -11.13 -16.72 -3.34
CA ASN A 50 -12.55 -16.97 -3.62
C ASN A 50 -12.83 -17.23 -5.11
N ARG A 51 -11.82 -17.59 -5.89
CA ARG A 51 -11.96 -17.85 -7.32
C ARG A 51 -13.02 -18.92 -7.59
N GLY A 52 -13.89 -18.67 -8.56
CA GLY A 52 -14.98 -19.57 -8.96
C GLY A 52 -16.23 -19.49 -8.10
N ARG A 53 -16.21 -18.71 -7.00
CA ARG A 53 -17.38 -18.45 -6.14
C ARG A 53 -17.87 -17.01 -6.21
N GLN A 54 -17.10 -16.13 -6.83
CA GLN A 54 -17.46 -14.72 -6.93
C GLN A 54 -18.45 -14.52 -8.06
N TRP A 55 -19.37 -13.57 -7.88
CA TRP A 55 -20.34 -13.23 -8.93
C TRP A 55 -19.65 -12.91 -10.25
N LYS A 56 -18.54 -12.17 -10.24
CA LYS A 56 -17.76 -11.87 -11.45
C LYS A 56 -17.25 -13.11 -12.20
N ASP A 57 -17.04 -14.24 -11.51
CA ASP A 57 -16.59 -15.49 -12.11
C ASP A 57 -17.75 -16.34 -12.65
N VAL A 58 -18.95 -16.21 -12.05
CA VAL A 58 -20.11 -17.07 -12.37
C VAL A 58 -21.15 -16.36 -13.23
N LYS A 59 -21.14 -15.02 -13.27
CA LYS A 59 -22.14 -14.18 -13.95
C LYS A 59 -22.37 -14.59 -15.40
N GLN A 60 -21.31 -14.93 -16.15
CA GLN A 60 -21.46 -15.24 -17.57
C GLN A 60 -22.38 -16.45 -17.82
N LYS A 61 -22.27 -17.49 -16.97
CA LYS A 61 -23.14 -18.68 -17.07
C LYS A 61 -24.62 -18.35 -16.93
N TYR A 62 -24.96 -17.34 -16.13
CA TYR A 62 -26.34 -16.92 -15.91
C TYR A 62 -26.85 -15.99 -17.01
N LEU A 63 -25.97 -15.23 -17.67
CA LEU A 63 -26.36 -14.41 -18.82
C LEU A 63 -26.60 -15.27 -20.05
N GLU A 64 -25.71 -16.24 -20.32
CA GLU A 64 -25.87 -17.18 -21.44
C GLU A 64 -27.15 -18.03 -21.28
N GLY A 65 -27.41 -18.56 -20.07
CA GLY A 65 -28.63 -19.32 -19.80
C GLY A 65 -29.91 -18.48 -19.89
N ALA A 66 -29.83 -17.16 -19.71
CA ALA A 66 -30.98 -16.27 -19.91
C ALA A 66 -31.23 -15.95 -21.39
N GLU A 67 -30.19 -15.94 -22.23
CA GLU A 67 -30.30 -15.75 -23.68
C GLU A 67 -30.78 -17.03 -24.39
N GLU A 68 -30.48 -18.23 -23.86
CA GLU A 68 -30.97 -19.51 -24.43
C GLU A 68 -32.44 -19.82 -24.08
N GLU A 69 -33.00 -19.18 -23.04
CA GLU A 69 -34.40 -19.34 -22.62
C GLU A 69 -35.37 -18.36 -23.33
N GLU A 70 -34.86 -17.40 -24.11
CA GLU A 70 -35.62 -16.44 -24.93
C GLU A 70 -35.72 -16.88 -26.42
#